data_AF-A0A8A1LP26-F1
#
_entry.id   AF-A0A8A1LP26-F1
#
_cell.length_a   1.000
_cell.length_b   1.000
_cell.length_c   1.000
_cell.angle_alpha   90.00
_cell.angle_beta   90.00
_cell.angle_gamma   90.00
#
_symmetry.space_group_name_H-M   'P 1'
#
loop_
_entity.id
_entity.type
_entity.pdbx_description
1 polymer ?
#
loop_
_entity_poly.entity_id
_entity_poly.type
_entity_poly.pdbx_seq_one_letter_code
_entity_poly.pdbx_strand_id
1 'polypeptide(L)'
;MIGKQAGNPMWRSPEAHAKGPVNKLSDIFSFALVCIYAVHKRVILAVGKEELDEGVDPLSIVIERQISYFADADGIAAFLNYLGDENPWVQVFKIIRDGFDKENPRKPFSHWKGADEDFKSLICSMTNFDPAKRITAREALAHKWFEGV
;
A
#
# COMPACT_ATOMS: atom_id res chain seq x y z
N MET A 1 -17.36 -4.47 0.57
CA MET A 1 -17.94 -3.43 1.46
C MET A 1 -17.55 -2.07 0.90
N ILE A 2 -18.44 -1.08 0.88
CA ILE A 2 -18.15 0.28 0.37
C ILE A 2 -18.54 1.29 1.46
N GLY A 3 -17.84 2.42 1.56
CA GLY A 3 -18.24 3.55 2.41
C GLY A 3 -17.78 3.49 3.88
N LYS A 4 -17.04 2.44 4.27
CA LYS A 4 -16.50 2.29 5.64
C LYS A 4 -14.99 2.09 5.61
N GLN A 5 -14.30 2.72 6.57
CA GLN A 5 -12.90 2.40 6.86
C GLN A 5 -12.87 1.21 7.81
N ALA A 6 -12.48 0.05 7.32
CA ALA A 6 -12.44 -1.20 8.10
C ALA A 6 -11.00 -1.65 8.34
N GLY A 7 -10.73 -2.25 9.50
CA GLY A 7 -9.40 -2.78 9.86
C GLY A 7 -8.46 -1.78 10.52
N ASN A 8 -7.35 -2.30 11.06
CA ASN A 8 -6.32 -1.48 11.71
C ASN A 8 -5.64 -0.58 10.65
N PRO A 9 -5.54 0.75 10.87
CA PRO A 9 -4.96 1.68 9.89
C PRO A 9 -3.57 1.27 9.38
N MET A 10 -2.73 0.65 10.21
CA MET A 10 -1.37 0.25 9.83
C MET A 10 -1.32 -0.97 8.90
N TRP A 11 -2.46 -1.61 8.65
CA TRP A 11 -2.58 -2.86 7.90
C TRP A 11 -3.61 -2.77 6.76
N ARG A 12 -4.22 -1.61 6.57
CA ARG A 12 -5.27 -1.41 5.56
C ARG A 12 -4.67 -1.33 4.16
N SER A 13 -5.50 -1.66 3.16
CA SER A 13 -5.22 -1.33 1.76
C SER A 13 -5.58 0.14 1.44
N PRO A 14 -5.09 0.70 0.31
CA PRO A 14 -5.41 2.07 -0.11
C PRO A 14 -6.92 2.31 -0.21
N GLU A 15 -7.68 1.40 -0.83
CA GLU A 15 -9.13 1.53 -0.95
C GLU A 15 -9.86 1.45 0.40
N ALA A 16 -9.33 0.71 1.37
CA ALA A 16 -9.88 0.65 2.73
C ALA A 16 -9.66 1.96 3.50
N HIS A 17 -8.60 2.71 3.22
CA HIS A 17 -8.46 4.09 3.69
C HIS A 17 -9.45 5.02 3.00
N ALA A 18 -9.60 4.87 1.68
CA ALA A 18 -10.39 5.75 0.83
C ALA A 18 -11.91 5.57 0.93
N LYS A 19 -12.40 4.76 1.88
CA LYS A 19 -13.82 4.32 1.96
C LYS A 19 -14.32 3.72 0.62
N GLY A 20 -13.40 3.23 -0.20
CA GLY A 20 -13.68 2.64 -1.50
C GLY A 20 -14.19 1.19 -1.39
N PRO A 21 -14.24 0.47 -2.51
CA PRO A 21 -14.71 -0.91 -2.51
C PRO A 21 -13.67 -1.89 -1.95
N VAL A 22 -13.88 -2.29 -0.69
CA VAL A 22 -13.10 -3.32 0.00
C VAL A 22 -13.58 -4.72 -0.41
N ASN A 23 -12.66 -5.55 -0.87
CA ASN A 23 -12.91 -6.91 -1.37
C ASN A 23 -11.72 -7.84 -1.06
N LYS A 24 -11.73 -9.08 -1.59
CA LYS A 24 -10.66 -10.07 -1.35
C LYS A 24 -9.26 -9.56 -1.70
N LEU A 25 -9.12 -8.72 -2.72
CA LEU A 25 -7.83 -8.14 -3.12
C LEU A 25 -7.35 -7.08 -2.11
N SER A 26 -8.24 -6.48 -1.32
CA SER A 26 -7.86 -5.65 -0.18
C SER A 26 -7.21 -6.48 0.92
N ASP A 27 -7.68 -7.71 1.12
CA ASP A 27 -7.07 -8.66 2.06
C ASP A 27 -5.67 -9.09 1.57
N ILE A 28 -5.47 -9.24 0.26
CA ILE A 28 -4.15 -9.54 -0.33
C ILE A 28 -3.14 -8.43 -0.06
N PHE A 29 -3.54 -7.16 -0.22
CA PHE A 29 -2.67 -6.04 0.12
C PHE A 29 -2.28 -6.08 1.61
N SER A 30 -3.27 -6.33 2.48
CA SER A 30 -3.08 -6.41 3.93
C SER A 30 -2.16 -7.59 4.30
N PHE A 31 -2.30 -8.72 3.60
CA PHE A 31 -1.46 -9.89 3.77
C PHE A 31 0.00 -9.62 3.37
N ALA A 32 0.24 -8.82 2.32
CA ALA A 32 1.60 -8.41 1.96
C ALA A 32 2.30 -7.65 3.09
N LEU A 33 1.58 -6.77 3.79
CA LEU A 33 2.11 -6.08 4.96
C LEU A 33 2.48 -7.07 6.08
N VAL A 34 1.67 -8.12 6.28
CA VAL A 34 1.96 -9.21 7.23
C VAL A 34 3.20 -10.00 6.82
N CYS A 35 3.37 -10.31 5.53
CA CYS A 35 4.57 -10.96 5.01
C CYS A 35 5.83 -10.13 5.27
N ILE A 36 5.78 -8.82 5.01
CA ILE A 36 6.88 -7.89 5.30
C ILE A 36 7.22 -7.92 6.79
N TYR A 37 6.21 -7.87 7.67
CA TYR A 37 6.43 -8.00 9.11
C TYR A 37 7.03 -9.35 9.49
N ALA A 38 6.56 -10.45 8.89
CA ALA A 38 7.08 -11.78 9.20
C ALA A 38 8.57 -11.92 8.87
N VAL A 39 9.01 -11.37 7.73
CA VAL A 39 10.40 -11.41 7.26
C VAL A 39 11.28 -10.39 7.99
N HIS A 40 10.85 -9.14 8.10
CA HIS A 40 11.70 -8.05 8.59
C HIS A 40 11.45 -7.65 10.05
N LYS A 41 10.42 -8.20 10.71
CA LYS A 41 9.99 -7.88 12.08
C LYS A 41 9.69 -6.40 12.30
N ARG A 42 9.19 -5.71 11.26
CA ARG A 42 8.86 -4.27 11.27
C ARG A 42 7.46 -4.02 10.74
N VAL A 43 6.70 -3.18 11.44
CA VAL A 43 5.41 -2.67 10.95
C VAL A 43 5.70 -1.40 10.15
N ILE A 44 5.95 -1.57 8.85
CA ILE A 44 6.51 -0.50 7.99
C ILE A 44 5.60 0.72 7.79
N LEU A 45 4.32 0.61 8.14
CA LEU A 45 3.34 1.71 8.10
C LEU A 45 3.06 2.30 9.49
N ALA A 46 3.63 1.77 10.57
CA ALA A 46 3.36 2.24 11.93
C ALA A 46 3.93 3.64 12.18
N VAL A 47 3.08 4.57 12.61
CA VAL A 47 3.45 5.97 12.87
C VAL A 47 3.80 6.12 14.35
N GLY A 48 5.04 6.54 14.65
CA GLY A 48 5.48 6.89 16.00
C GLY A 48 4.86 8.20 16.48
N LYS A 49 4.74 8.39 17.80
CA LYS A 49 4.20 9.66 18.36
C LYS A 49 5.15 10.83 18.12
N GLU A 50 6.44 10.54 18.11
CA GLU A 50 7.55 11.42 17.84
C GLU A 50 7.62 11.90 16.37
N GLU A 51 6.92 11.22 15.46
CA GLU A 51 6.85 11.59 14.04
C GLU A 51 5.68 12.54 13.71
N LEU A 52 4.83 12.83 14.71
CA LEU A 52 3.61 13.61 14.52
C LEU A 52 3.85 15.07 14.90
N ASP A 53 4.01 15.92 13.88
CA ASP A 53 3.92 17.35 14.05
C ASP A 53 2.49 17.77 14.45
N GLU A 54 2.38 18.92 15.12
CA GLU A 54 1.09 19.43 15.60
C GLU A 54 0.12 19.66 14.43
N GLY A 55 -1.05 19.02 14.49
CA GLY A 55 -2.09 19.12 13.47
C GLY A 55 -1.97 18.15 12.29
N VAL A 56 -0.93 17.32 12.22
CA VAL A 56 -0.80 16.28 11.18
C VAL A 56 -1.66 15.07 11.52
N ASP A 57 -2.52 14.66 10.59
CA ASP A 57 -3.29 13.42 10.71
C ASP A 57 -2.35 12.21 10.50
N PRO A 58 -2.20 11.29 11.47
CA PRO A 58 -1.38 10.07 11.30
C PRO A 58 -1.73 9.26 10.06
N LEU A 59 -2.98 9.33 9.59
CA LEU A 59 -3.43 8.64 8.39
C LEU A 59 -2.76 9.18 7.11
N SER A 60 -2.39 10.45 7.08
CA SER A 60 -1.66 11.03 5.94
C SER A 60 -0.29 10.37 5.77
N ILE A 61 0.43 10.14 6.87
CA ILE A 61 1.74 9.47 6.90
C ILE A 61 1.61 8.00 6.46
N VAL A 62 0.56 7.31 6.89
CA VAL A 62 0.30 5.92 6.45
C VAL A 62 0.10 5.87 4.93
N ILE A 63 -0.72 6.76 4.38
CA ILE A 63 -0.99 6.82 2.94
C ILE A 63 0.26 7.22 2.16
N GLU A 64 1.03 8.20 2.65
CA GLU A 64 2.31 8.60 2.04
C GLU A 64 3.26 7.42 1.95
N ARG A 65 3.43 6.65 3.03
CA ARG A 65 4.28 5.45 3.04
C ARG A 65 3.77 4.40 2.06
N GLN A 66 2.46 4.17 1.96
CA GLN A 66 1.90 3.26 0.96
C GLN A 66 2.24 3.69 -0.47
N ILE A 67 2.08 4.97 -0.80
CA ILE A 67 2.41 5.51 -2.12
C ILE A 67 3.92 5.44 -2.39
N SER A 68 4.74 5.78 -1.38
CA SER A 68 6.20 5.78 -1.47
C SER A 68 6.77 4.37 -1.73
N TYR A 69 6.20 3.35 -1.09
CA TYR A 69 6.70 1.98 -1.16
C TYR A 69 6.13 1.18 -2.33
N PHE A 70 4.86 1.37 -2.69
CA PHE A 70 4.16 0.40 -3.53
C PHE A 70 3.51 0.98 -4.79
N ALA A 71 3.30 2.28 -4.88
CA ALA A 71 2.70 2.86 -6.08
C ALA A 71 3.74 3.03 -7.19
N ASP A 72 3.31 2.90 -8.44
CA ASP A 72 3.95 3.50 -9.60
C ASP A 72 2.97 4.48 -10.26
N ALA A 73 3.41 5.16 -11.32
CA ALA A 73 2.61 6.21 -11.97
C ALA A 73 1.30 5.65 -12.54
N ASP A 74 1.35 4.48 -13.18
CA ASP A 74 0.19 3.84 -13.79
C ASP A 74 -0.78 3.29 -12.73
N GLY A 75 -0.23 2.64 -11.70
CA GLY A 75 -0.98 2.02 -10.62
C GLY A 75 -1.76 3.05 -9.80
N ILE A 76 -1.14 4.18 -9.44
CA ILE A 76 -1.86 5.24 -8.71
C ILE A 76 -2.90 5.93 -9.61
N ALA A 77 -2.62 6.11 -10.89
CA ALA A 77 -3.62 6.67 -11.81
C ALA A 77 -4.84 5.75 -11.94
N ALA A 78 -4.62 4.43 -12.13
CA ALA A 78 -5.68 3.43 -12.16
C ALA A 78 -6.46 3.37 -10.84
N PHE A 79 -5.76 3.45 -9.70
CA PHE A 79 -6.40 3.50 -8.37
C PHE A 79 -7.33 4.71 -8.22
N LEU A 80 -6.88 5.90 -8.61
CA LEU A 80 -7.69 7.12 -8.51
C LEU A 80 -8.94 7.02 -9.41
N ASN A 81 -8.80 6.49 -10.62
CA ASN A 81 -9.94 6.22 -11.50
C ASN A 81 -10.91 5.19 -10.89
N TYR A 82 -10.38 4.14 -10.25
CA TYR A 82 -11.17 3.12 -9.57
C TYR A 82 -12.02 3.67 -8.42
N LEU A 83 -11.53 4.68 -7.69
CA LEU A 83 -12.29 5.34 -6.63
C LEU A 83 -13.45 6.20 -7.15
N GLY A 84 -13.32 6.72 -8.38
CA GLY A 84 -14.26 7.66 -9.00
C GLY A 84 -14.08 9.11 -8.51
N ASP A 85 -14.26 10.07 -9.41
CA ASP A 85 -13.96 11.49 -9.17
C ASP A 85 -14.76 12.14 -8.02
N GLU A 86 -15.95 11.61 -7.71
CA GLU A 86 -16.79 12.08 -6.61
C GLU A 86 -16.27 11.66 -5.22
N ASN A 87 -15.32 10.72 -5.15
CA ASN A 87 -14.78 10.27 -3.87
C ASN A 87 -13.79 11.33 -3.31
N PRO A 88 -14.05 11.91 -2.12
CA PRO A 88 -13.22 12.98 -1.55
C PRO A 88 -11.77 12.55 -1.29
N TRP A 89 -11.51 11.25 -1.15
CA TRP A 89 -10.15 10.73 -0.97
C TRP A 89 -9.29 10.85 -2.23
N VAL A 90 -9.88 10.97 -3.42
CA VAL A 90 -9.12 11.19 -4.66
C VAL A 90 -8.22 12.41 -4.54
N GLN A 91 -8.72 13.50 -3.97
CA GLN A 91 -7.91 14.71 -3.77
C GLN A 91 -6.82 14.51 -2.71
N VAL A 92 -7.13 13.81 -1.62
CA VAL A 92 -6.13 13.49 -0.58
C VAL A 92 -4.97 12.69 -1.16
N PHE A 93 -5.24 11.63 -1.93
CA PHE A 93 -4.20 10.83 -2.57
C PHE A 93 -3.41 11.62 -3.62
N LYS A 94 -4.05 12.53 -4.38
CA LYS A 94 -3.35 13.43 -5.32
C LYS A 94 -2.39 14.36 -4.59
N ILE A 95 -2.83 15.03 -3.53
CA ILE A 95 -2.00 15.94 -2.72
C ILE A 95 -0.78 15.20 -2.17
N ILE A 96 -0.97 14.01 -1.59
CA ILE A 96 0.14 13.23 -1.02
C ILE A 96 1.09 12.74 -2.13
N ARG A 97 0.56 12.26 -3.26
CA ARG A 97 1.37 11.85 -4.42
C ARG A 97 2.23 13.00 -4.94
N ASP A 98 1.67 14.21 -5.00
CA ASP A 98 2.33 15.38 -5.56
C ASP A 98 3.32 16.03 -4.57
N GLY A 99 3.35 15.56 -3.31
CA GLY A 99 4.31 15.99 -2.29
C GLY A 99 5.69 15.33 -2.37
N PHE A 100 5.89 14.32 -3.24
CA PHE A 100 7.20 13.73 -3.46
C PHE A 100 8.03 14.55 -4.45
N ASP A 101 9.28 14.83 -4.10
CA ASP A 101 10.21 15.59 -4.93
C ASP A 101 11.67 15.11 -4.76
N LYS A 102 12.64 15.96 -5.07
CA LYS A 102 14.08 15.64 -4.92
C LYS A 102 14.53 15.61 -3.46
N GLU A 103 13.91 16.41 -2.59
CA GLU A 103 14.22 16.51 -1.16
C GLU A 103 13.49 15.40 -0.38
N ASN A 104 12.27 15.05 -0.79
CA ASN A 104 11.49 13.92 -0.30
C ASN A 104 11.23 12.88 -1.41
N PRO A 105 12.23 12.08 -1.83
CA PRO A 105 12.04 11.08 -2.85
C PRO A 105 11.27 9.88 -2.33
N ARG A 106 10.49 9.24 -3.21
CA ARG A 106 9.86 7.94 -2.94
C ARG A 106 10.92 6.88 -2.64
N LYS A 107 10.52 5.85 -1.88
CA LYS A 107 11.39 4.73 -1.47
C LYS A 107 10.79 3.37 -1.89
N PRO A 108 10.68 3.08 -3.20
CA PRO A 108 9.98 1.90 -3.69
C PRO A 108 10.49 0.60 -3.08
N PHE A 109 9.59 -0.29 -2.68
CA PHE A 109 9.91 -1.58 -2.07
C PHE A 109 10.76 -2.45 -2.99
N SER A 110 10.52 -2.38 -4.31
CA SER A 110 11.32 -3.05 -5.34
C SER A 110 12.82 -2.70 -5.28
N HIS A 111 13.18 -1.53 -4.74
CA HIS A 111 14.57 -1.07 -4.61
C HIS A 111 15.15 -1.27 -3.20
N TRP A 112 14.42 -1.91 -2.27
CA TRP A 112 14.93 -2.13 -0.92
C TRP A 112 16.15 -3.06 -0.93
N LYS A 113 17.23 -2.62 -0.31
CA LYS A 113 18.45 -3.41 -0.19
C LYS A 113 18.27 -4.50 0.86
N GLY A 114 18.76 -5.71 0.59
CA GLY A 114 18.74 -6.84 1.53
C GLY A 114 17.41 -7.59 1.63
N ALA A 115 16.41 -7.26 0.81
CA ALA A 115 15.25 -8.11 0.58
C ALA A 115 15.52 -9.05 -0.60
N ASP A 116 15.06 -10.29 -0.49
CA ASP A 116 15.13 -11.29 -1.56
C ASP A 116 14.34 -10.84 -2.81
N GLU A 117 14.82 -11.18 -4.01
CA GLU A 117 14.21 -10.72 -5.26
C GLU A 117 12.84 -11.38 -5.55
N ASP A 118 12.67 -12.67 -5.23
CA ASP A 118 11.38 -13.35 -5.33
C ASP A 118 10.41 -12.79 -4.27
N PHE A 119 10.91 -12.42 -3.08
CA PHE A 119 10.10 -11.74 -2.08
C PHE A 119 9.63 -10.35 -2.54
N LYS A 120 10.53 -9.54 -3.13
CA LYS A 120 10.17 -8.24 -3.70
C LYS A 120 9.13 -8.37 -4.79
N SER A 121 9.33 -9.31 -5.72
CA SER A 121 8.37 -9.59 -6.79
C SER A 121 6.99 -9.90 -6.22
N LEU A 122 6.91 -10.84 -5.26
CA LEU A 122 5.66 -11.22 -4.61
C LEU A 122 4.97 -10.03 -3.93
N ILE A 123 5.71 -9.28 -3.09
CA ILE A 123 5.15 -8.13 -2.38
C ILE A 123 4.63 -7.09 -3.36
N CYS A 124 5.41 -6.70 -4.37
CA CYS A 124 4.98 -5.72 -5.37
C CYS A 124 3.72 -6.17 -6.12
N SER A 125 3.59 -7.46 -6.44
CA SER A 125 2.37 -8.01 -7.06
C SER A 125 1.15 -7.97 -6.13
N MET A 126 1.33 -8.24 -4.84
CA MET A 126 0.23 -8.21 -3.85
C MET A 126 -0.14 -6.79 -3.40
N THR A 127 0.79 -5.83 -3.48
CA THR A 127 0.57 -4.43 -3.11
C THR A 127 0.30 -3.52 -4.31
N ASN A 128 0.01 -4.07 -5.50
CA ASN A 128 -0.25 -3.24 -6.67
C ASN A 128 -1.41 -2.28 -6.39
N PHE A 129 -1.17 -1.00 -6.68
CA PHE A 129 -2.14 0.07 -6.47
C PHE A 129 -3.34 -0.05 -7.41
N ASP A 130 -3.15 -0.54 -8.63
CA ASP A 130 -4.24 -0.91 -9.53
C ASP A 130 -4.91 -2.19 -9.01
N PRO A 131 -6.14 -2.12 -8.48
CA PRO A 131 -6.80 -3.31 -7.94
C PRO A 131 -7.05 -4.39 -8.99
N ALA A 132 -7.11 -4.05 -10.28
CA ALA A 132 -7.29 -5.01 -11.36
C ALA A 132 -6.00 -5.79 -11.70
N LYS A 133 -4.83 -5.24 -11.34
CA LYS A 133 -3.52 -5.89 -11.54
C LYS A 133 -2.98 -6.56 -10.28
N ARG A 134 -3.66 -6.39 -9.14
CA ARG A 134 -3.28 -7.02 -7.87
C ARG A 134 -3.56 -8.51 -7.93
N ILE A 135 -2.55 -9.32 -7.66
CA ILE A 135 -2.69 -10.79 -7.74
C ILE A 135 -3.66 -11.32 -6.66
N THR A 136 -4.25 -12.47 -6.95
CA THR A 136 -5.13 -13.20 -6.04
C THR A 136 -4.33 -14.04 -5.03
N ALA A 137 -5.00 -14.57 -4.00
CA ALA A 137 -4.39 -15.53 -3.07
C ALA A 137 -3.83 -16.77 -3.80
N ARG A 138 -4.53 -17.27 -4.82
CA ARG A 138 -4.10 -18.44 -5.58
C ARG A 138 -2.81 -18.16 -6.35
N GLU A 139 -2.72 -17.01 -6.99
CA GLU A 139 -1.52 -16.60 -7.74
C GLU A 139 -0.37 -16.29 -6.79
N ALA A 140 -0.63 -15.68 -5.63
CA ALA A 140 0.37 -15.46 -4.60
C ALA A 140 0.97 -16.78 -4.10
N LEU A 141 0.14 -17.79 -3.79
CA LEU A 141 0.61 -19.12 -3.38
C LEU A 141 1.38 -19.87 -4.48
N ALA A 142 1.11 -19.56 -5.75
CA ALA A 142 1.85 -20.13 -6.88
C ALA A 142 3.17 -19.38 -7.17
N HIS A 143 3.46 -18.29 -6.47
CA HIS A 143 4.68 -17.51 -6.66
C HIS A 143 5.90 -18.27 -6.14
N LYS A 144 7.03 -18.14 -6.85
CA LYS A 144 8.30 -18.83 -6.56
C LYS A 144 8.82 -18.63 -5.12
N TRP A 145 8.51 -17.50 -4.52
CA TRP A 145 8.83 -17.23 -3.11
C TRP A 145 8.26 -18.28 -2.13
N PHE A 146 7.14 -18.92 -2.46
CA PHE A 146 6.55 -20.00 -1.66
C PHE A 146 6.98 -21.39 -2.13
N GLU A 147 7.87 -21.51 -3.12
CA GLU A 147 8.38 -22.80 -3.58
C GLU A 147 9.16 -23.49 -2.45
N GLY A 148 8.73 -24.68 -2.06
CA GLY A 148 9.37 -25.47 -1.01
C GLY A 148 8.97 -25.13 0.43
N VAL A 149 7.93 -24.31 0.62
CA VAL A 149 7.26 -24.09 1.93
C VAL A 149 6.22 -25.18 2.21
#